data_AF-B9E5L1-F1
#
_entry.id   AF-B9E5L1-F1
#
_cell.length_a   1.000
_cell.length_b   1.000
_cell.length_c   1.000
_cell.angle_alpha   90.00
_cell.angle_beta   90.00
_cell.angle_gamma   90.00
#
_symmetry.space_group_name_H-M   'P 1'
#
loop_
_entity.id
_entity.type
_entity.pdbx_description
1 polymer ?
#
loop_
_entity_poly.entity_id
_entity_poly.type
_entity_poly.pdbx_seq_one_letter_code
_entity_poly.pdbx_strand_id
1 'polypeptide(L)'
;MDRYAPYQFFIRPRRFGKSLFISMLENYYDINKKDKFQDLFGELYIGKKPTKNKNKFLVWRMSFASVDAGHGEEELRKSFNTKITYSVKSFFVKYSYFFQSEKVVQDIIEAEAAVEYIAYLSRKAKIPVFVLIDEYDNFANELITGGKQNTYSSILHGEEGFVKVFYKALKDATMDNFNRIFMTGVSPIMLDDLTSGFNITRNYTLDENLNAMLGFTGDELSWIMDEVGIQDIEITKKCAKI
;
A
#
# COMPACT_ATOMS: atom_id res chain seq x y z
N MET A 1 -18.73 8.64 -16.72
CA MET A 1 -17.72 9.30 -15.86
C MET A 1 -17.03 8.21 -15.07
N ASP A 2 -15.78 7.92 -15.43
CA ASP A 2 -14.99 6.81 -14.92
C ASP A 2 -14.82 6.88 -13.39
N ARG A 3 -15.66 6.13 -12.66
CA ARG A 3 -15.45 5.83 -11.24
C ARG A 3 -14.32 4.80 -11.17
N TYR A 4 -13.08 5.26 -11.16
CA TYR A 4 -11.97 4.42 -10.71
C TYR A 4 -12.30 3.89 -9.31
N ALA A 5 -12.16 2.58 -9.13
CA ALA A 5 -12.33 1.94 -7.84
C ALA A 5 -11.44 2.65 -6.79
N PRO A 6 -11.97 3.02 -5.61
CA PRO A 6 -11.19 3.64 -4.54
C PRO A 6 -10.04 2.75 -4.05
N TYR A 7 -10.12 1.44 -4.35
CA TYR A 7 -9.11 0.43 -4.00
C TYR A 7 -8.42 -0.13 -5.24
N GLN A 8 -7.10 0.06 -5.29
CA GLN A 8 -6.25 -0.40 -6.38
C GLN A 8 -5.24 -1.41 -5.84
N PHE A 9 -5.26 -2.61 -6.39
CA PHE A 9 -4.34 -3.68 -6.02
C PHE A 9 -3.39 -3.97 -7.15
N PHE A 10 -2.13 -4.13 -6.79
CA PHE A 10 -1.09 -4.51 -7.72
C PHE A 10 -0.18 -5.55 -7.08
N ILE A 11 -0.26 -6.79 -7.53
CA ILE A 11 0.49 -7.92 -6.97
C ILE A 11 1.64 -8.25 -7.92
N ARG A 12 2.84 -8.43 -7.37
CA ARG A 12 4.04 -8.84 -8.11
C ARG A 12 4.94 -9.72 -7.24
N PRO A 13 5.80 -10.56 -7.82
CA PRO A 13 6.77 -11.34 -7.06
C PRO A 13 7.70 -10.46 -6.20
N ARG A 14 8.40 -11.07 -5.23
CA ARG A 14 9.35 -10.35 -4.35
C ARG A 14 10.46 -9.69 -5.18
N ARG A 15 10.92 -8.51 -4.75
CA ARG A 15 12.00 -7.72 -5.39
C ARG A 15 11.68 -7.13 -6.78
N PHE A 16 10.41 -7.02 -7.15
CA PHE A 16 9.95 -6.39 -8.41
C PHE A 16 9.72 -4.86 -8.30
N GLY A 17 10.45 -4.15 -7.44
CA GLY A 17 10.33 -2.69 -7.36
C GLY A 17 9.03 -2.13 -6.76
N LYS A 18 8.18 -2.97 -6.14
CA LYS A 18 6.93 -2.54 -5.48
C LYS A 18 7.12 -1.38 -4.49
N SER A 19 8.08 -1.51 -3.58
CA SER A 19 8.36 -0.49 -2.57
C SER A 19 8.91 0.81 -3.18
N LEU A 20 9.65 0.70 -4.29
CA LEU A 20 10.12 1.86 -5.07
C LEU A 20 8.94 2.58 -5.71
N PHE A 21 7.98 1.86 -6.28
CA PHE A 21 6.77 2.44 -6.85
C PHE A 21 5.87 3.10 -5.82
N ILE A 22 5.69 2.47 -4.65
CA ILE A 22 5.01 3.12 -3.52
C ILE A 22 5.72 4.41 -3.13
N SER A 23 7.06 4.42 -3.10
CA SER A 23 7.83 5.64 -2.83
C SER A 23 7.63 6.70 -3.91
N MET A 24 7.56 6.30 -5.18
CA MET A 24 7.25 7.20 -6.29
C MET A 24 5.85 7.81 -6.13
N LEU A 25 4.82 7.00 -5.84
CA LEU A 25 3.47 7.47 -5.57
C LEU A 25 3.43 8.44 -4.38
N GLU A 26 4.10 8.11 -3.29
CA GLU A 26 4.23 8.99 -2.13
C GLU A 26 4.82 10.34 -2.53
N ASN A 27 5.96 10.36 -3.22
CA ASN A 27 6.61 11.60 -3.63
C ASN A 27 5.79 12.43 -4.63
N TYR A 28 5.02 11.77 -5.50
CA TYR A 28 4.21 12.44 -6.51
C TYR A 28 2.93 13.07 -5.94
N TYR A 29 2.30 12.40 -4.98
CA TYR A 29 0.97 12.77 -4.47
C TYR A 29 0.98 13.55 -3.15
N ASP A 30 2.04 13.44 -2.36
CA ASP A 30 2.17 14.10 -1.06
C ASP A 30 2.24 15.63 -1.19
N ILE A 31 1.41 16.32 -0.40
CA ILE A 31 1.34 17.78 -0.35
C ILE A 31 2.67 18.42 0.06
N ASN A 32 3.45 17.78 0.94
CA ASN A 32 4.73 18.28 1.41
C ASN A 32 5.84 18.20 0.34
N LYS A 33 5.56 17.57 -0.81
CA LYS A 33 6.53 17.37 -1.91
C LYS A 33 6.37 18.37 -3.05
N LYS A 34 5.44 19.33 -2.91
CA LYS A 34 5.14 20.35 -3.91
C LYS A 34 6.38 21.10 -4.38
N ASP A 35 7.24 21.52 -3.45
CA ASP A 35 8.43 22.31 -3.77
C ASP A 35 9.54 21.49 -4.44
N LYS A 36 9.52 20.16 -4.25
CA LYS A 36 10.47 19.21 -4.86
C LYS A 36 9.95 18.60 -6.16
N PHE A 37 8.76 19.00 -6.63
CA PHE A 37 8.13 18.32 -7.76
C PHE A 37 8.95 18.44 -9.04
N GLN A 38 9.50 19.62 -9.32
CA GLN A 38 10.30 19.83 -10.53
C GLN A 38 11.59 19.03 -10.50
N ASP A 39 12.29 18.99 -9.37
CA ASP A 39 13.52 18.22 -9.20
C ASP A 39 13.28 16.71 -9.36
N LEU A 40 12.15 16.21 -8.86
CA LEU A 40 11.84 14.78 -8.87
C LEU A 40 11.20 14.30 -10.17
N PHE A 41 10.39 15.14 -10.83
CA PHE A 41 9.56 14.70 -11.96
C PHE A 41 9.68 15.57 -13.20
N GLY A 42 10.26 16.76 -13.14
CA GLY A 42 10.18 17.79 -14.20
C GLY A 42 10.60 17.32 -15.58
N GLU A 43 11.67 16.51 -15.67
CA GLU A 43 12.16 15.96 -16.93
C GLU A 43 11.38 14.74 -17.42
N LEU A 44 10.61 14.09 -16.54
CA LEU A 44 9.84 12.90 -16.82
C LEU A 44 8.52 13.27 -17.52
N TYR A 45 7.93 12.29 -18.20
CA TYR A 45 6.62 12.43 -18.82
C TYR A 45 5.56 12.99 -17.85
N ILE A 46 5.53 12.49 -16.62
CA ILE A 46 4.55 12.88 -15.61
C ILE A 46 4.80 14.29 -15.04
N GLY A 47 6.03 14.80 -15.10
CA GLY A 47 6.31 16.21 -14.78
C GLY A 47 5.86 17.16 -15.86
N LYS A 48 6.05 16.76 -17.13
CA LYS A 48 5.62 17.51 -18.32
C LYS A 48 4.10 17.49 -18.50
N LYS A 49 3.42 16.43 -18.05
CA LYS A 49 1.96 16.27 -18.10
C LYS A 49 1.38 15.87 -16.72
N PRO A 50 1.39 16.79 -15.74
CA PRO A 50 0.98 16.46 -14.38
C PRO A 50 -0.53 16.22 -14.29
N THR A 51 -0.90 15.22 -13.49
CA THR A 51 -2.30 14.92 -13.18
C THR A 51 -2.92 15.99 -12.28
N LYS A 52 -4.26 16.12 -12.32
CA LYS A 52 -5.03 17.08 -11.50
C LYS A 52 -4.80 16.94 -9.98
N ASN A 53 -4.37 15.76 -9.52
CA ASN A 53 -4.23 15.45 -8.11
C ASN A 53 -2.78 15.44 -7.60
N LYS A 54 -1.81 15.87 -8.43
CA LYS A 54 -0.41 16.05 -8.04
C LYS A 54 -0.28 16.87 -6.74
N ASN A 55 0.51 16.37 -5.79
CA ASN A 55 0.80 17.03 -4.49
C ASN A 55 -0.44 17.57 -3.75
N LYS A 56 -1.54 16.80 -3.71
CA LYS A 56 -2.81 17.23 -3.07
C LYS A 56 -3.23 16.41 -1.85
N PHE A 57 -2.49 15.36 -1.49
CA PHE A 57 -2.92 14.42 -0.46
C PHE A 57 -2.03 14.45 0.77
N LEU A 58 -2.64 14.11 1.91
CA LEU A 58 -1.92 13.56 3.05
C LEU A 58 -1.70 12.07 2.76
N VAL A 59 -0.46 11.68 2.47
CA VAL A 59 -0.12 10.29 2.20
C VAL A 59 0.12 9.55 3.52
N TRP A 60 -0.70 8.52 3.79
CA TRP A 60 -0.53 7.60 4.91
C TRP A 60 0.05 6.28 4.41
N ARG A 61 1.34 6.07 4.70
CA ARG A 61 2.08 4.88 4.29
C ARG A 61 2.27 3.92 5.44
N MET A 62 2.05 2.64 5.18
CA MET A 62 2.35 1.54 6.11
C MET A 62 2.93 0.33 5.38
N SER A 63 3.63 -0.53 6.11
CA SER A 63 4.17 -1.80 5.60
C SER A 63 3.99 -2.88 6.66
N PHE A 64 3.56 -4.08 6.24
CA PHE A 64 3.36 -5.24 7.12
C PHE A 64 4.49 -6.27 7.05
N ALA A 65 5.65 -5.88 6.52
CA ALA A 65 6.88 -6.70 6.43
C ALA A 65 7.38 -7.29 7.75
N SER A 66 7.04 -6.67 8.88
CA SER A 66 7.55 -7.02 10.21
C SER A 66 6.42 -7.22 11.22
N VAL A 67 5.26 -7.67 10.75
CA VAL A 67 4.15 -8.12 11.59
C VAL A 67 4.43 -9.58 11.97
N ASP A 68 4.47 -9.85 13.26
CA ASP A 68 4.84 -11.16 13.80
C ASP A 68 3.64 -12.12 13.79
N ALA A 69 3.67 -13.13 12.92
CA ALA A 69 2.68 -14.22 12.87
C ALA A 69 3.14 -15.52 13.57
N GLY A 70 4.36 -15.50 14.13
CA GLY A 70 5.06 -16.66 14.69
C GLY A 70 4.54 -17.12 16.05
N HIS A 71 3.86 -16.25 16.81
CA HIS A 71 3.61 -16.48 18.24
C HIS A 71 2.12 -16.59 18.64
N GLY A 72 1.22 -16.70 17.67
CA GLY A 72 -0.22 -16.88 17.91
C GLY A 72 -1.04 -15.62 17.61
N GLU A 73 -2.36 -15.72 17.77
CA GLU A 73 -3.30 -14.65 17.39
C GLU A 73 -3.11 -13.37 18.19
N GLU A 74 -2.91 -13.49 19.51
CA GLU A 74 -2.78 -12.34 20.40
C GLU A 74 -1.53 -11.50 20.08
N GLU A 75 -0.36 -12.14 19.95
CA GLU A 75 0.87 -11.44 19.58
C GLU A 75 0.81 -10.89 18.15
N LEU A 76 0.13 -11.60 17.23
CA LEU A 76 -0.11 -11.08 15.89
C LEU A 76 -0.97 -9.80 15.91
N ARG A 77 -2.09 -9.82 16.65
CA ARG A 77 -2.96 -8.64 16.81
C ARG A 77 -2.21 -7.47 17.43
N LYS A 78 -1.44 -7.73 18.48
CA LYS A 78 -0.59 -6.74 19.15
C LYS A 78 0.47 -6.16 18.21
N SER A 79 1.16 -7.02 17.45
CA SER A 79 2.15 -6.60 16.45
C SER A 79 1.51 -5.74 15.35
N PHE A 80 0.35 -6.14 14.86
CA PHE A 80 -0.43 -5.42 13.86
C PHE A 80 -0.86 -4.02 14.36
N ASN A 81 -1.52 -3.95 15.51
CA ASN A 81 -1.94 -2.69 16.15
C ASN A 81 -0.76 -1.77 16.44
N THR A 82 0.37 -2.35 16.87
CA THR A 82 1.62 -1.62 17.11
C THR A 82 2.14 -0.98 15.82
N LYS A 83 2.23 -1.73 14.72
CA LYS A 83 2.69 -1.20 13.42
C LYS A 83 1.78 -0.09 12.91
N ILE A 84 0.47 -0.27 13.02
CA ILE A 84 -0.50 0.75 12.60
C ILE A 84 -0.36 2.01 13.47
N THR A 85 -0.28 1.86 14.79
CA THR A 85 -0.07 2.99 15.72
C THR A 85 1.20 3.78 15.35
N TYR A 86 2.31 3.11 15.08
CA TYR A 86 3.55 3.79 14.66
C TYR A 86 3.41 4.51 13.31
N SER A 87 2.65 3.94 12.38
CA SER A 87 2.35 4.61 11.11
C SER A 87 1.52 5.88 11.32
N VAL A 88 0.56 5.87 12.26
CA VAL A 88 -0.23 7.04 12.64
C VAL A 88 0.65 8.11 13.30
N LYS A 89 1.53 7.72 14.23
CA LYS A 89 2.48 8.64 14.86
C LYS A 89 3.38 9.31 13.80
N SER A 90 3.90 8.52 12.86
CA SER A 90 4.74 9.02 11.76
C SER A 90 3.96 9.97 10.84
N PHE A 91 2.71 9.63 10.50
CA PHE A 91 1.81 10.50 9.73
C PHE A 91 1.56 11.83 10.45
N PHE A 92 1.25 11.77 11.76
CA PHE A 92 0.99 12.96 12.57
C PHE A 92 2.19 13.91 12.56
N VAL A 93 3.40 13.39 12.81
CA VAL A 93 4.63 14.19 12.81
C VAL A 93 4.88 14.81 11.43
N LYS A 94 4.73 14.01 10.37
CA LYS A 94 4.93 14.42 8.97
C LYS A 94 4.04 15.59 8.56
N TYR A 95 2.82 15.66 9.08
CA TYR A 95 1.82 16.69 8.74
C TYR A 95 1.49 17.61 9.92
N SER A 96 2.36 17.68 10.92
CA SER A 96 2.15 18.43 12.17
C SER A 96 1.76 19.90 11.95
N TYR A 97 2.25 20.52 10.87
CA TYR A 97 1.85 21.87 10.46
C TYR A 97 0.33 22.02 10.27
N PHE A 98 -0.36 20.98 9.80
CA PHE A 98 -1.82 20.96 9.61
C PHE A 98 -2.59 20.56 10.88
N PHE A 99 -1.90 20.06 11.91
CA PHE A 99 -2.49 19.46 13.11
C PHE A 99 -2.12 20.19 14.41
N GLN A 100 -1.80 21.48 14.35
CA GLN A 100 -1.23 22.25 15.47
C GLN A 100 -2.08 22.23 16.76
N SER A 101 -3.40 22.01 16.66
CA SER A 101 -4.31 21.91 17.81
C SER A 101 -4.53 20.48 18.32
N GLU A 102 -3.93 19.48 17.67
CA GLU A 102 -4.19 18.08 17.95
C GLU A 102 -3.07 17.45 18.78
N LYS A 103 -3.43 16.38 19.48
CA LYS A 103 -2.46 15.57 20.23
C LYS A 103 -2.20 14.29 19.48
N VAL A 104 -0.92 13.95 19.31
CA VAL A 104 -0.52 12.64 18.82
C VAL A 104 -0.98 11.56 19.80
N VAL A 105 -1.46 10.45 19.24
CA VAL A 105 -1.78 9.23 20.01
C VAL A 105 -0.54 8.79 20.79
N GLN A 106 -0.68 8.57 22.10
CA GLN A 106 0.42 8.12 22.95
C GLN A 106 0.48 6.60 23.04
N ASP A 107 -0.65 5.97 23.31
CA ASP A 107 -0.77 4.53 23.52
C ASP A 107 -0.92 3.75 22.22
N ILE A 108 -0.79 2.43 22.31
CA ILE A 108 -1.18 1.53 21.21
C ILE A 108 -2.71 1.57 21.12
N ILE A 109 -3.21 1.75 19.90
CA ILE A 109 -4.64 1.75 19.60
C ILE A 109 -4.99 0.60 18.67
N GLU A 110 -6.24 0.19 18.72
CA GLU A 110 -6.79 -0.75 17.74
C GLU A 110 -6.72 -0.16 16.32
N ALA A 111 -6.55 -1.04 15.34
CA ALA A 111 -6.32 -0.68 13.95
C ALA A 111 -7.47 0.15 13.35
N GLU A 112 -8.71 -0.16 13.68
CA GLU A 112 -9.90 0.59 13.25
C GLU A 112 -9.95 1.99 13.86
N ALA A 113 -9.60 2.14 15.15
CA ALA A 113 -9.53 3.44 15.81
C ALA A 113 -8.44 4.33 15.18
N ALA A 114 -7.34 3.73 14.70
CA ALA A 114 -6.31 4.43 13.95
C ALA A 114 -6.85 5.01 12.63
N VAL A 115 -7.70 4.27 11.91
CA VAL A 115 -8.34 4.77 10.67
C VAL A 115 -9.25 5.95 10.99
N GLU A 116 -10.08 5.83 12.03
CA GLU A 116 -10.99 6.91 12.46
C GLU A 116 -10.23 8.17 12.86
N TYR A 117 -9.12 8.02 13.57
CA TYR A 117 -8.27 9.13 13.98
C TYR A 117 -7.66 9.86 12.77
N ILE A 118 -7.11 9.13 11.79
CA ILE A 118 -6.60 9.74 10.55
C ILE A 118 -7.72 10.43 9.76
N ALA A 119 -8.91 9.83 9.70
CA ALA A 119 -10.07 10.44 9.04
C ALA A 119 -10.50 11.74 9.74
N TYR A 120 -10.50 11.77 11.07
CA TYR A 120 -10.74 12.98 11.86
C TYR A 120 -9.72 14.08 11.56
N LEU A 121 -8.42 13.75 11.59
CA LEU A 121 -7.35 14.71 11.26
C LEU A 121 -7.52 15.29 9.85
N SER A 122 -7.81 14.42 8.88
CA SER A 122 -8.03 14.80 7.49
C SER A 122 -9.26 15.70 7.32
N ARG A 123 -10.39 15.40 7.96
CA ARG A 123 -11.60 16.26 7.97
C ARG A 123 -11.29 17.65 8.51
N LYS A 124 -10.54 17.72 9.62
CA LYS A 124 -10.17 18.99 10.24
C LYS A 124 -9.24 19.82 9.35
N ALA A 125 -8.25 19.17 8.74
CA ALA A 125 -7.35 19.82 7.79
C ALA A 125 -8.03 20.16 6.44
N LYS A 126 -9.16 19.51 6.11
CA LYS A 126 -9.83 19.56 4.80
C LYS A 126 -8.90 19.15 3.65
N ILE A 127 -8.03 18.17 3.89
CA ILE A 127 -7.09 17.63 2.89
C ILE A 127 -7.32 16.12 2.77
N PRO A 128 -7.56 15.59 1.56
CA PRO A 128 -7.85 14.17 1.37
C PRO A 128 -6.64 13.28 1.67
N VAL A 129 -6.91 12.04 2.06
CA VAL A 129 -5.89 11.03 2.38
C VAL A 129 -5.67 10.09 1.20
N PHE A 130 -4.41 9.75 0.94
CA PHE A 130 -4.01 8.63 0.09
C PHE A 130 -3.32 7.58 0.95
N VAL A 131 -3.95 6.42 1.11
CA VAL A 131 -3.38 5.28 1.84
C VAL A 131 -2.52 4.42 0.92
N LEU A 132 -1.29 4.13 1.35
CA LEU A 132 -0.36 3.24 0.67
C LEU A 132 0.01 2.09 1.61
N ILE A 133 -0.30 0.85 1.23
CA ILE A 133 -0.01 -0.35 2.02
C ILE A 133 0.96 -1.24 1.26
N ASP A 134 2.16 -1.43 1.80
CA ASP A 134 3.17 -2.35 1.28
C ASP A 134 3.13 -3.69 2.03
N GLU A 135 3.37 -4.77 1.30
CA GLU A 135 3.38 -6.15 1.81
C GLU A 135 2.14 -6.52 2.62
N TYR A 136 0.95 -6.17 2.12
CA TYR A 136 -0.32 -6.31 2.85
C TYR A 136 -0.61 -7.75 3.31
N ASP A 137 -0.03 -8.74 2.61
CA ASP A 137 -0.22 -10.17 2.73
C ASP A 137 0.92 -10.88 3.48
N ASN A 138 1.94 -10.16 3.99
CA ASN A 138 3.12 -10.80 4.56
C ASN A 138 2.79 -11.76 5.72
N PHE A 139 2.03 -11.29 6.70
CA PHE A 139 1.62 -12.13 7.85
C PHE A 139 0.71 -13.29 7.42
N ALA A 140 -0.14 -13.10 6.41
CA ALA A 140 -0.97 -14.16 5.85
C ALA A 140 -0.11 -15.28 5.25
N ASN A 141 0.91 -14.91 4.47
CA ASN A 141 1.86 -15.86 3.90
C ASN A 141 2.63 -16.63 4.99
N GLU A 142 3.04 -15.97 6.07
CA GLU A 142 3.71 -16.62 7.21
C GLU A 142 2.81 -17.62 7.93
N LEU A 143 1.53 -17.30 8.14
CA LEU A 143 0.56 -18.22 8.75
C LEU A 143 0.30 -19.45 7.87
N ILE A 144 0.16 -19.24 6.55
CA ILE A 144 -0.08 -20.33 5.59
C ILE A 144 1.13 -21.26 5.54
N THR A 145 2.33 -20.70 5.37
CA THR A 145 3.58 -21.48 5.29
C THR A 145 3.93 -22.16 6.61
N GLY A 146 3.59 -21.54 7.75
CA GLY A 146 3.75 -22.12 9.08
C GLY A 146 2.69 -23.17 9.46
N GLY A 147 1.77 -23.53 8.57
CA GLY A 147 0.73 -24.53 8.82
C GLY A 147 -0.35 -24.09 9.84
N LYS A 148 -0.46 -22.79 10.13
CA LYS A 148 -1.38 -22.23 11.13
C LYS A 148 -2.72 -21.81 10.51
N GLN A 149 -3.36 -22.73 9.79
CA GLN A 149 -4.64 -22.46 9.08
C GLN A 149 -5.78 -22.03 10.02
N ASN A 150 -5.80 -22.53 11.26
CA ASN A 150 -6.80 -22.12 12.25
C ASN A 150 -6.64 -20.65 12.66
N THR A 151 -5.40 -20.19 12.87
CA THR A 151 -5.10 -18.78 13.17
C THR A 151 -5.33 -17.88 11.96
N TYR A 152 -4.98 -18.35 10.75
CA TYR A 152 -5.33 -17.64 9.52
C TYR A 152 -6.86 -17.43 9.42
N SER A 153 -7.62 -18.49 9.70
CA SER A 153 -9.08 -18.45 9.68
C SER A 153 -9.65 -17.52 10.75
N SER A 154 -9.15 -17.52 11.99
CA SER A 154 -9.72 -16.67 13.05
C SER A 154 -9.53 -15.17 12.80
N ILE A 155 -8.44 -14.77 12.15
CA ILE A 155 -8.14 -13.35 11.92
C ILE A 155 -8.76 -12.79 10.63
N LEU A 156 -9.11 -13.65 9.67
CA LEU A 156 -9.71 -13.28 8.37
C LEU A 156 -11.17 -13.73 8.19
N HIS A 157 -11.58 -14.83 8.80
CA HIS A 157 -12.94 -15.37 8.75
C HIS A 157 -13.72 -15.04 10.04
N GLY A 158 -15.01 -14.70 9.87
CA GLY A 158 -15.88 -14.16 10.93
C GLY A 158 -16.14 -12.66 10.80
N GLU A 159 -17.07 -12.13 11.58
CA GLU A 159 -17.30 -10.67 11.69
C GLU A 159 -16.30 -9.98 12.63
N GLU A 160 -15.58 -10.75 13.46
CA GLU A 160 -14.69 -10.28 14.53
C GLU A 160 -13.19 -10.30 14.17
N GLY A 161 -12.83 -10.82 12.99
CA GLY A 161 -11.43 -10.90 12.55
C GLY A 161 -10.80 -9.50 12.45
N PHE A 162 -9.81 -9.20 13.30
CA PHE A 162 -9.29 -7.83 13.45
C PHE A 162 -8.69 -7.26 12.16
N VAL A 163 -8.12 -8.10 11.29
CA VAL A 163 -7.60 -7.68 9.98
C VAL A 163 -8.75 -7.23 9.07
N LYS A 164 -9.83 -8.02 9.03
CA LYS A 164 -11.03 -7.70 8.25
C LYS A 164 -11.72 -6.43 8.77
N VAL A 165 -11.78 -6.24 10.08
CA VAL A 165 -12.30 -5.02 10.73
C VAL A 165 -11.50 -3.79 10.31
N PHE A 166 -10.16 -3.85 10.36
CA PHE A 166 -9.30 -2.76 9.89
C PHE A 166 -9.56 -2.38 8.43
N TYR A 167 -9.61 -3.36 7.55
CA TYR A 167 -9.87 -3.13 6.13
C TYR A 167 -11.27 -2.55 5.92
N LYS A 168 -12.30 -3.07 6.61
CA LYS A 168 -13.65 -2.49 6.56
C LYS A 168 -13.65 -1.03 7.04
N ALA A 169 -12.91 -0.68 8.08
CA ALA A 169 -12.77 0.70 8.51
C ALA A 169 -12.13 1.59 7.42
N LEU A 170 -11.09 1.11 6.73
CA LEU A 170 -10.54 1.81 5.56
C LEU A 170 -11.60 2.00 4.46
N LYS A 171 -12.41 0.96 4.19
CA LYS A 171 -13.56 1.00 3.27
C LYS A 171 -14.53 2.10 3.62
N ASP A 172 -14.98 2.14 4.85
CA ASP A 172 -15.95 3.11 5.30
C ASP A 172 -15.35 4.54 5.26
N ALA A 173 -14.06 4.69 5.58
CA ALA A 173 -13.36 5.97 5.46
C ALA A 173 -13.27 6.51 4.01
N THR A 174 -13.35 5.63 2.99
CA THR A 174 -13.38 6.09 1.57
C THR A 174 -14.69 6.74 1.15
N MET A 175 -15.76 6.57 1.94
CA MET A 175 -16.99 7.34 1.75
C MET A 175 -16.87 8.80 2.23
N ASP A 176 -15.81 9.11 2.98
CA ASP A 176 -15.52 10.44 3.51
C ASP A 176 -14.29 11.05 2.82
N ASN A 177 -13.12 11.06 3.47
CA ASN A 177 -11.92 11.77 2.99
C ASN A 177 -10.78 10.88 2.50
N PHE A 178 -10.94 9.55 2.53
CA PHE A 178 -9.93 8.65 1.98
C PHE A 178 -10.20 8.50 0.49
N ASN A 179 -9.59 9.33 -0.33
CA ASN A 179 -9.89 9.35 -1.76
C ASN A 179 -9.27 8.18 -2.53
N ARG A 180 -8.16 7.62 -2.03
CA ARG A 180 -7.40 6.58 -2.72
C ARG A 180 -6.75 5.63 -1.73
N ILE A 181 -6.80 4.34 -2.05
CA ILE A 181 -6.05 3.30 -1.37
C ILE A 181 -5.31 2.48 -2.44
N PHE A 182 -3.99 2.40 -2.31
CA PHE A 182 -3.14 1.55 -3.13
C PHE A 182 -2.44 0.54 -2.25
N MET A 183 -2.51 -0.73 -2.64
CA MET A 183 -1.93 -1.81 -1.88
C MET A 183 -1.14 -2.74 -2.79
N THR A 184 -0.02 -3.26 -2.27
CA THR A 184 0.83 -4.18 -3.01
C THR A 184 1.37 -5.29 -2.11
N GLY A 185 1.63 -6.45 -2.72
CA GLY A 185 1.93 -7.70 -2.02
C GLY A 185 2.42 -8.77 -2.98
N VAL A 186 2.45 -10.02 -2.52
CA VAL A 186 2.90 -11.18 -3.31
C VAL A 186 1.74 -12.11 -3.69
N SER A 187 0.72 -12.21 -2.85
CA SER A 187 -0.34 -13.22 -2.93
C SER A 187 -1.75 -12.62 -2.86
N PRO A 188 -2.66 -12.97 -3.78
CA PRO A 188 -4.04 -12.50 -3.75
C PRO A 188 -4.93 -13.21 -2.71
N ILE A 189 -4.45 -14.29 -2.07
CA ILE A 189 -5.28 -15.18 -1.23
C ILE A 189 -6.06 -14.39 -0.16
N MET A 190 -5.38 -13.50 0.54
CA MET A 190 -6.00 -12.66 1.57
C MET A 190 -7.04 -11.68 0.99
N LEU A 191 -6.90 -11.26 -0.27
CA LEU A 191 -7.88 -10.39 -0.90
C LEU A 191 -9.19 -11.14 -1.15
N ASP A 192 -9.13 -12.36 -1.66
CA ASP A 192 -10.33 -13.15 -1.92
C ASP A 192 -11.15 -13.35 -0.62
N ASP A 193 -10.48 -13.61 0.50
CA ASP A 193 -11.13 -13.75 1.81
C ASP A 193 -11.72 -12.44 2.34
N LEU A 194 -11.09 -11.30 2.04
CA LEU A 194 -11.64 -9.98 2.33
C LEU A 194 -12.83 -9.63 1.40
N THR A 195 -12.82 -10.09 0.14
CA THR A 195 -13.74 -9.70 -0.94
C THR A 195 -15.20 -10.08 -0.74
N SER A 196 -15.53 -11.05 0.12
CA SER A 196 -16.93 -11.32 0.50
C SER A 196 -17.63 -10.08 1.11
N GLY A 197 -16.86 -9.10 1.63
CA GLY A 197 -17.31 -7.77 2.02
C GLY A 197 -16.71 -6.59 1.22
N PHE A 198 -15.91 -6.86 0.18
CA PHE A 198 -15.00 -5.91 -0.51
C PHE A 198 -15.24 -5.80 -2.03
N ASN A 199 -16.49 -5.65 -2.46
CA ASN A 199 -16.87 -5.49 -3.88
C ASN A 199 -16.45 -4.17 -4.58
N ILE A 200 -15.47 -3.42 -4.05
CA ILE A 200 -15.01 -2.13 -4.60
C ILE A 200 -13.52 -2.16 -5.00
N THR A 201 -12.97 -3.35 -5.19
CA THR A 201 -11.56 -3.59 -5.44
C THR A 201 -11.32 -3.83 -6.93
N ARG A 202 -10.32 -3.16 -7.51
CA ARG A 202 -9.86 -3.46 -8.87
C ARG A 202 -8.44 -4.01 -8.79
N ASN A 203 -8.32 -5.30 -9.14
CA ASN A 203 -7.03 -5.95 -9.29
C ASN A 203 -6.46 -5.59 -10.68
N TYR A 204 -5.37 -4.83 -10.69
CA TYR A 204 -4.70 -4.38 -11.91
C TYR A 204 -3.52 -5.27 -12.31
N THR A 205 -3.28 -6.36 -11.57
CA THR A 205 -2.15 -7.27 -11.79
C THR A 205 -2.11 -7.84 -13.21
N LEU A 206 -3.28 -8.11 -13.80
CA LEU A 206 -3.42 -8.71 -15.14
C LEU A 206 -3.79 -7.68 -16.23
N ASP A 207 -3.81 -6.38 -15.91
CA ASP A 207 -4.10 -5.35 -16.90
C ASP A 207 -2.85 -5.12 -17.77
N GLU A 208 -2.91 -5.51 -19.04
CA GLU A 208 -1.79 -5.41 -19.98
C GLU A 208 -1.22 -3.99 -20.09
N ASN A 209 -2.06 -2.95 -19.95
CA ASN A 209 -1.63 -1.56 -20.01
C ASN A 209 -0.81 -1.13 -18.79
N LEU A 210 -0.88 -1.89 -17.70
CA LEU A 210 -0.21 -1.58 -16.44
C LEU A 210 0.94 -2.55 -16.17
N ASN A 211 1.17 -3.52 -17.06
CA ASN A 211 2.23 -4.52 -16.86
C ASN A 211 3.62 -3.90 -16.74
N ALA A 212 3.91 -2.87 -17.54
CA ALA A 212 5.17 -2.13 -17.51
C ALA A 212 5.29 -1.12 -16.35
N MET A 213 4.32 -1.05 -15.42
CA MET A 213 4.40 -0.11 -14.29
C MET A 213 5.37 -0.54 -13.19
N LEU A 214 5.65 -1.85 -13.07
CA LEU A 214 6.59 -2.41 -12.09
C LEU A 214 7.51 -3.44 -12.73
N GLY A 215 8.78 -3.40 -12.37
CA GLY A 215 9.80 -4.29 -12.91
C GLY A 215 10.37 -3.76 -14.22
N PHE A 216 10.98 -4.66 -14.99
CA PHE A 216 11.53 -4.36 -16.31
C PHE A 216 10.70 -5.11 -17.36
N THR A 217 10.45 -4.46 -18.48
CA THR A 217 9.98 -5.13 -19.69
C THR A 217 11.05 -6.04 -20.26
N GLY A 218 10.67 -6.99 -21.12
CA GLY A 218 11.64 -7.85 -21.81
C GLY A 218 12.68 -7.07 -22.61
N ASP A 219 12.26 -5.97 -23.26
CA ASP A 219 13.14 -5.10 -24.04
C ASP A 219 14.12 -4.33 -23.14
N GLU A 220 13.64 -3.75 -22.02
CA GLU A 220 14.51 -3.09 -21.04
C GLU A 220 15.51 -4.05 -20.42
N LEU A 221 15.09 -5.29 -20.15
CA LEU A 221 15.95 -6.31 -19.60
C LEU A 221 17.02 -6.75 -20.60
N SER A 222 16.65 -6.93 -21.88
CA SER A 222 17.62 -7.19 -22.96
C SER A 222 18.63 -6.05 -23.09
N TRP A 223 18.16 -4.81 -23.10
CA TRP A 223 19.03 -3.63 -23.18
C TRP A 223 19.99 -3.53 -21.99
N ILE A 224 19.51 -3.74 -20.75
CA ILE A 224 20.36 -3.75 -19.55
C ILE A 224 21.41 -4.86 -19.66
N MET A 225 21.01 -6.07 -20.08
CA MET A 225 21.92 -7.21 -20.22
C MET A 225 23.03 -6.93 -21.24
N ASP A 226 22.70 -6.28 -22.35
CA ASP A 226 23.67 -5.87 -23.37
C ASP A 226 24.67 -4.84 -22.80
N GLU A 227 24.19 -3.82 -22.08
CA GLU A 227 25.03 -2.79 -21.44
C GLU A 227 25.98 -3.36 -20.38
N VAL A 228 25.55 -4.37 -19.61
CA VAL A 228 26.42 -5.02 -18.61
C VAL A 228 27.24 -6.20 -19.17
N GLY A 229 27.16 -6.47 -20.48
CA GLY A 229 27.95 -7.50 -21.16
C GLY A 229 27.53 -8.94 -20.88
N ILE A 230 26.29 -9.19 -20.48
CA ILE A 230 25.76 -10.55 -20.26
C ILE A 230 25.23 -11.10 -21.59
N GLN A 231 26.00 -12.01 -22.22
CA GLN A 231 25.65 -12.62 -23.51
C GLN A 231 25.02 -14.03 -23.41
N ASP A 232 24.64 -14.46 -22.20
CA ASP A 232 24.04 -15.78 -22.01
C ASP A 232 22.59 -15.82 -22.53
N ILE A 233 22.42 -16.47 -23.69
CA ILE A 233 21.14 -16.63 -24.39
C ILE A 233 20.13 -17.41 -23.53
N GLU A 234 20.58 -18.33 -22.67
CA GLU A 234 19.69 -19.13 -21.83
C GLU A 234 19.14 -18.31 -20.65
N ILE A 235 19.97 -17.45 -20.06
CA ILE A 235 19.54 -16.48 -19.04
C ILE A 235 18.56 -15.48 -19.67
N THR A 236 18.88 -14.94 -20.85
CA THR A 236 18.04 -13.99 -21.58
C THR A 236 16.64 -14.55 -21.87
N LYS A 237 16.56 -15.82 -22.31
CA LYS A 237 15.28 -16.51 -22.57
C LYS A 237 14.48 -16.83 -21.31
N LYS A 238 15.11 -17.03 -20.16
CA LYS A 238 14.41 -17.24 -18.86
C LYS A 238 13.87 -15.91 -18.32
N CYS A 239 14.63 -14.84 -18.49
CA CYS A 239 14.32 -13.49 -18.07
C CYS A 239 13.18 -12.83 -18.88
N ALA A 240 13.09 -13.07 -20.19
CA ALA A 240 12.07 -12.50 -21.06
C ALA A 240 10.68 -13.19 -21.01
N LYS A 241 10.50 -14.21 -20.16
CA LYS A 241 9.22 -14.94 -19.98
C LYS A 241 8.39 -14.46 -18.78
N ILE A 242 8.80 -13.36 -18.14
CA ILE A 242 8.21 -12.82 -16.91
C ILE A 242 7.13 -11.79 -17.23
#